data_AF-A0A928PZ97-F1
#
_entry.id   AF-A0A928PZ97-F1
#
_cell.length_a   1.000
_cell.length_b   1.000
_cell.length_c   1.000
_cell.angle_alpha   90.00
_cell.angle_beta   90.00
_cell.angle_gamma   90.00
#
_symmetry.space_group_name_H-M   'P 1'
#
loop_
_entity.id
_entity.type
_entity.pdbx_description
1 polymer ?
#
loop_
_entity_poly.entity_id
_entity_poly.type
_entity_poly.pdbx_seq_one_letter_code
_entity_poly.pdbx_strand_id
1 'polypeptide(L)'
;MIDKKFSTEYKNHIESAELPVDYQAEILSNLKKKTEEPPKYKFYKNRKFIAPLVAAVLVVCIGLSVFLSFNFLKNQDVTLNFKVMSATNLRCISGAKIVFISPSGERIKDKNGEDITAFTDENGTATVTLPTGEDYKVEVIADGFITLEESAEGGNYYISPIMNDDTYRAVLTWDKECDLDAHLSVTAHDNTERINYYKSDIKDESGVFLAALDVDNETGDGPETITFNADDNSLWRFSVCSYSALKENSKLSLFEAKPKVTLYQGNKLVGTYTLDKETADNVWRVFEIKNGEMKLSNYTYSVNAVTEIE
;
A
#
# COMPACT_ATOMS: atom_id res chain seq x y z
N MET A 1 -31.26 -12.49 40.64
CA MET A 1 -31.80 -11.31 39.95
C MET A 1 -30.71 -10.26 39.95
N ILE A 2 -29.95 -10.17 38.86
CA ILE A 2 -29.08 -9.01 38.62
C ILE A 2 -30.03 -7.83 38.42
N ASP A 3 -29.79 -6.76 39.17
CA ASP A 3 -30.68 -5.61 39.24
C ASP A 3 -30.87 -5.00 37.84
N LYS A 4 -32.12 -4.81 37.41
CA LYS A 4 -32.46 -4.25 36.08
C LYS A 4 -31.78 -2.89 35.87
N LYS A 5 -31.52 -2.16 36.94
CA LYS A 5 -30.81 -0.87 36.90
C LYS A 5 -29.36 -1.00 36.43
N PHE A 6 -28.66 -2.05 36.88
CA PHE A 6 -27.26 -2.32 36.52
C PHE A 6 -27.09 -2.74 35.05
N SER A 7 -28.05 -3.50 34.51
CA SER A 7 -28.06 -3.88 33.11
C SER A 7 -28.27 -2.69 32.16
N THR A 8 -29.08 -1.71 32.55
CA THR A 8 -29.34 -0.51 31.74
C THR A 8 -28.13 0.41 31.71
N GLU A 9 -27.49 0.62 32.85
CA GLU A 9 -26.31 1.49 32.98
C GLU A 9 -25.10 0.92 32.22
N TYR A 10 -24.90 -0.40 32.26
CA TYR A 10 -23.86 -1.10 31.50
C TYR A 10 -24.09 -1.11 29.99
N LYS A 11 -25.35 -1.23 29.55
CA LYS A 11 -25.73 -1.13 28.13
C LYS A 11 -25.40 0.25 27.56
N ASN A 12 -25.72 1.30 28.31
CA ASN A 12 -25.43 2.67 27.91
C ASN A 12 -23.91 2.94 27.80
N HIS A 13 -23.09 2.27 28.62
CA HIS A 13 -21.63 2.42 28.58
C HIS A 13 -21.00 1.73 27.36
N ILE A 14 -21.55 0.60 26.91
CA ILE A 14 -21.09 -0.09 25.68
C ILE A 14 -21.49 0.70 24.44
N GLU A 15 -22.71 1.24 24.41
CA GLU A 15 -23.22 2.03 23.28
C GLU A 15 -22.52 3.39 23.13
N SER A 16 -21.88 3.90 24.20
CA SER A 16 -21.11 5.15 24.17
C SER A 16 -19.61 4.94 23.96
N ALA A 17 -19.12 3.70 23.91
CA ALA A 17 -17.75 3.39 23.56
C ALA A 17 -17.60 3.34 22.03
N GLU A 18 -16.57 4.01 21.48
CA GLU A 18 -16.21 3.99 20.04
C GLU A 18 -15.63 2.62 19.63
N LEU A 19 -16.41 1.56 19.81
CA LEU A 19 -16.11 0.21 19.39
C LEU A 19 -16.68 -0.03 17.98
N PRO A 20 -16.03 -0.85 17.14
CA PRO A 20 -16.62 -1.31 15.89
C PRO A 20 -18.01 -1.94 16.14
N VAL A 21 -18.96 -1.62 15.26
CA VAL A 21 -20.40 -1.94 15.43
C VAL A 21 -20.64 -3.45 15.63
N ASP A 22 -19.87 -4.29 14.93
CA ASP A 22 -19.98 -5.76 15.03
C ASP A 22 -19.59 -6.28 16.42
N TYR A 23 -18.63 -5.62 17.06
CA TYR A 23 -18.17 -5.96 18.41
C TYR A 23 -19.19 -5.56 19.49
N GLN A 24 -19.84 -4.41 19.32
CA GLN A 24 -20.93 -3.99 20.21
C GLN A 24 -22.10 -5.00 20.16
N ALA A 25 -22.46 -5.48 18.97
CA ALA A 25 -23.53 -6.44 18.77
C ALA A 25 -23.26 -7.79 19.46
N GLU A 26 -22.02 -8.29 19.38
CA GLU A 26 -21.64 -9.56 20.01
C GLU A 26 -21.67 -9.48 21.54
N ILE A 27 -21.16 -8.39 22.12
CA ILE A 27 -21.16 -8.18 23.58
C ILE A 27 -22.61 -8.10 24.11
N LEU A 28 -23.49 -7.36 23.41
CA LEU A 28 -24.90 -7.23 23.78
C LEU A 28 -25.67 -8.57 23.67
N SER A 29 -25.34 -9.40 22.68
CA SER A 29 -25.89 -10.74 22.51
C SER A 29 -25.52 -11.67 23.67
N ASN A 30 -24.26 -11.63 24.09
CA ASN A 30 -23.75 -12.45 25.19
C ASN A 30 -24.32 -12.01 26.57
N LEU A 31 -24.61 -10.72 26.75
CA LEU A 31 -25.32 -10.21 27.93
C LEU A 31 -26.75 -10.75 28.04
N LYS A 32 -27.49 -10.83 26.92
CA LYS A 32 -28.85 -11.39 26.90
C LYS A 32 -28.85 -12.88 27.25
N LYS A 33 -27.92 -13.67 26.70
CA LYS A 33 -27.81 -15.12 27.00
C LYS A 33 -27.54 -15.41 28.47
N LYS A 34 -26.87 -14.51 29.20
CA LYS A 34 -26.57 -14.65 30.63
C LYS A 34 -27.74 -14.33 31.57
N THR A 35 -28.86 -13.83 31.04
CA THR A 35 -30.07 -13.52 31.84
C THR A 35 -31.08 -14.68 31.91
N GLU A 36 -30.88 -15.75 31.14
CA GLU A 36 -31.67 -16.98 31.24
C GLU A 36 -31.10 -17.92 32.32
N GLU A 37 -31.98 -18.60 33.06
CA GLU A 37 -31.77 -19.12 34.42
C GLU A 37 -30.51 -19.98 34.67
N PRO A 38 -29.89 -19.89 35.86
CA PRO A 38 -28.75 -20.74 36.21
C PRO A 38 -29.18 -22.16 36.65
N PRO A 39 -28.36 -23.20 36.42
CA PRO A 39 -28.63 -24.56 36.87
C PRO A 39 -28.58 -24.68 38.41
N LYS A 40 -29.49 -25.49 38.96
CA LYS A 40 -29.65 -25.71 40.40
C LYS A 40 -28.50 -26.56 40.98
N TYR A 41 -27.59 -25.93 41.75
CA TYR A 41 -26.68 -26.63 42.66
C TYR A 41 -27.01 -26.32 44.13
N LYS A 42 -27.06 -27.36 44.98
CA LYS A 42 -27.37 -27.30 46.42
C LYS A 42 -26.09 -27.08 47.27
N PHE A 43 -26.24 -26.26 48.33
CA PHE A 43 -25.32 -25.94 49.47
C PHE A 43 -24.09 -25.06 49.13
N TYR A 44 -23.74 -23.98 49.85
CA TYR A 44 -23.70 -23.71 51.31
C TYR A 44 -24.32 -22.36 51.76
N LYS A 45 -24.87 -22.36 52.98
CA LYS A 45 -25.37 -21.20 53.76
C LYS A 45 -24.20 -20.36 54.30
N ASN A 46 -23.94 -19.20 53.68
CA ASN A 46 -23.46 -17.93 54.30
C ASN A 46 -23.09 -16.92 53.19
N ARG A 47 -24.00 -16.70 52.24
CA ARG A 47 -23.85 -15.76 51.13
C ARG A 47 -24.47 -14.41 51.48
N LYS A 48 -23.73 -13.54 52.16
CA LYS A 48 -24.02 -12.08 52.08
C LYS A 48 -22.80 -11.20 51.80
N PHE A 49 -21.57 -11.73 51.91
CA PHE A 49 -20.36 -10.94 51.63
C PHE A 49 -19.40 -11.55 50.59
N ILE A 50 -19.52 -12.83 50.24
CA ILE A 50 -18.57 -13.49 49.31
C ILE A 50 -18.96 -13.29 47.83
N ALA A 51 -20.26 -13.24 47.52
CA ALA A 51 -20.74 -13.12 46.14
C ALA A 51 -20.36 -11.81 45.42
N PRO A 52 -20.48 -10.60 46.04
CA PRO A 52 -20.08 -9.37 45.37
C PRO A 52 -18.56 -9.26 45.22
N LEU A 53 -17.78 -9.82 46.17
CA LEU A 53 -16.32 -9.83 46.10
C LEU A 53 -15.83 -10.74 44.96
N VAL A 54 -16.39 -11.94 44.82
CA VAL A 54 -16.03 -12.86 43.72
C VAL A 54 -16.46 -12.31 42.36
N ALA A 55 -17.62 -11.65 42.26
CA ALA A 55 -18.07 -11.01 41.02
C ALA A 55 -17.20 -9.81 40.63
N ALA A 56 -16.82 -8.96 41.60
CA ALA A 56 -15.90 -7.84 41.35
C ALA A 56 -14.51 -8.33 40.94
N VAL A 57 -13.97 -9.36 41.59
CA VAL A 57 -12.69 -9.99 41.21
C VAL A 57 -12.80 -10.61 39.81
N LEU A 58 -13.91 -11.26 39.45
CA LEU A 58 -14.09 -11.84 38.12
C LEU A 58 -14.18 -10.77 37.02
N VAL A 59 -14.87 -9.64 37.27
CA VAL A 59 -14.96 -8.50 36.33
C VAL A 59 -13.60 -7.81 36.19
N VAL A 60 -12.86 -7.63 37.28
CA VAL A 60 -11.50 -7.11 37.23
C VAL A 60 -10.59 -8.08 36.48
N CYS A 61 -10.66 -9.39 36.72
CA CYS A 61 -9.85 -10.39 36.02
C CYS A 61 -10.20 -10.48 34.52
N ILE A 62 -11.47 -10.34 34.13
CA ILE A 62 -11.88 -10.30 32.71
C ILE A 62 -11.43 -8.99 32.06
N GLY A 63 -11.59 -7.86 32.75
CA GLY A 63 -11.07 -6.57 32.29
C GLY A 63 -9.55 -6.59 32.13
N LEU A 64 -8.82 -7.11 33.12
CA LEU A 64 -7.36 -7.24 33.07
C LEU A 64 -6.93 -8.21 31.97
N SER A 65 -7.61 -9.35 31.80
CA SER A 65 -7.26 -10.31 30.75
C SER A 65 -7.57 -9.81 29.36
N VAL A 66 -8.65 -9.06 29.15
CA VAL A 66 -8.92 -8.37 27.88
C VAL A 66 -7.89 -7.27 27.64
N PHE A 67 -7.55 -6.46 28.65
CA PHE A 67 -6.52 -5.41 28.54
C PHE A 67 -5.12 -6.00 28.30
N LEU A 68 -4.80 -7.12 28.96
CA LEU A 68 -3.57 -7.89 28.74
C LEU A 68 -3.58 -8.51 27.34
N SER A 69 -4.71 -9.02 26.84
CA SER A 69 -4.82 -9.60 25.50
C SER A 69 -4.70 -8.53 24.41
N PHE A 70 -5.28 -7.35 24.61
CA PHE A 70 -5.12 -6.20 23.71
C PHE A 70 -3.68 -5.66 23.71
N ASN A 71 -3.03 -5.57 24.86
CA ASN A 71 -1.61 -5.19 24.93
C ASN A 71 -0.69 -6.29 24.39
N PHE A 72 -1.05 -7.56 24.54
CA PHE A 72 -0.29 -8.70 24.02
C PHE A 72 -0.36 -8.77 22.49
N LEU A 73 -1.51 -8.45 21.89
CA LEU A 73 -1.66 -8.33 20.43
C LEU A 73 -0.91 -7.12 19.83
N LYS A 74 -0.64 -6.07 20.62
CA LYS A 74 0.22 -4.93 20.20
C LYS A 74 1.73 -5.21 20.32
N ASN A 75 2.14 -6.32 20.93
CA ASN A 75 3.53 -6.58 21.34
C ASN A 75 4.18 -7.75 20.57
N GLN A 76 3.72 -8.06 19.37
CA GLN A 76 4.27 -9.15 18.58
C GLN A 76 5.04 -8.58 17.38
N ASP A 77 6.37 -8.59 17.48
CA ASP A 77 7.26 -8.16 16.39
C ASP A 77 6.80 -8.72 15.03
N VAL A 78 6.70 -7.85 14.02
CA VAL A 78 6.25 -8.20 12.67
C VAL A 78 7.46 -8.57 11.83
N THR A 79 7.42 -9.73 11.19
CA THR A 79 8.45 -10.14 10.24
C THR A 79 8.02 -9.79 8.82
N LEU A 80 8.82 -8.97 8.15
CA LEU A 80 8.62 -8.53 6.79
C LEU A 80 9.67 -9.16 5.88
N ASN A 81 9.24 -9.54 4.68
CA ASN A 81 10.11 -10.05 3.62
C ASN A 81 10.14 -9.03 2.49
N PHE A 82 11.33 -8.76 1.98
CA PHE A 82 11.58 -7.81 0.91
C PHE A 82 12.24 -8.52 -0.26
N LYS A 83 11.92 -8.07 -1.46
CA LYS A 83 12.67 -8.39 -2.68
C LYS A 83 12.97 -7.11 -3.42
N VAL A 84 14.24 -6.77 -3.56
CA VAL A 84 14.70 -5.55 -4.22
C VAL A 84 15.18 -5.89 -5.63
N MET A 85 14.58 -5.23 -6.62
CA MET A 85 14.87 -5.43 -8.04
C MET A 85 15.06 -4.10 -8.74
N SER A 86 15.79 -4.10 -9.85
CA SER A 86 15.87 -2.94 -10.72
C SER A 86 14.53 -2.72 -11.44
N ALA A 87 14.03 -1.49 -11.38
CA ALA A 87 12.78 -1.10 -12.05
C ALA A 87 12.85 -1.23 -13.59
N THR A 88 14.04 -1.26 -14.19
CA THR A 88 14.19 -1.22 -15.66
C THR A 88 14.53 -2.57 -16.29
N ASN A 89 14.76 -3.62 -15.50
CA ASN A 89 15.10 -4.94 -16.05
C ASN A 89 14.81 -6.12 -15.11
N LEU A 90 14.18 -5.87 -13.96
CA LEU A 90 13.82 -6.86 -12.95
C LEU A 90 14.98 -7.71 -12.40
N ARG A 91 16.23 -7.32 -12.63
CA ARG A 91 17.38 -7.98 -12.02
C ARG A 91 17.35 -7.75 -10.51
N CYS A 92 17.47 -8.83 -9.76
CA CYS A 92 17.60 -8.78 -8.31
C CYS A 92 18.88 -8.03 -7.92
N ILE A 93 18.79 -7.21 -6.88
CA ILE A 93 19.89 -6.35 -6.43
C ILE A 93 20.43 -6.90 -5.12
N SER A 94 21.65 -7.43 -5.16
CA SER A 94 22.34 -7.93 -3.99
C SER A 94 23.06 -6.81 -3.23
N GLY A 95 23.09 -6.89 -1.90
CA GLY A 95 23.76 -5.93 -1.04
C GLY A 95 23.05 -4.58 -0.90
N ALA A 96 21.80 -4.45 -1.38
CA ALA A 96 20.99 -3.26 -1.14
C ALA A 96 20.72 -3.12 0.37
N LYS A 97 20.99 -1.94 0.91
CA LYS A 97 20.77 -1.62 2.32
C LYS A 97 19.35 -1.11 2.51
N ILE A 98 18.64 -1.71 3.47
CA ILE A 98 17.29 -1.36 3.86
C ILE A 98 17.33 -0.73 5.26
N VAL A 99 16.87 0.51 5.38
CA VAL A 99 16.83 1.28 6.63
C VAL A 99 15.39 1.61 6.99
N PHE A 100 15.02 1.45 8.26
CA PHE A 100 13.66 1.67 8.74
C PHE A 100 13.56 2.97 9.54
N ILE A 101 12.53 3.76 9.26
CA ILE A 101 12.33 5.10 9.80
C ILE A 101 10.93 5.21 10.41
N SER A 102 10.84 5.77 11.61
CA SER A 102 9.57 6.08 12.27
C SER A 102 8.82 7.23 11.58
N PRO A 103 7.52 7.39 11.83
CA PRO A 103 6.78 8.60 11.44
C PRO A 103 7.41 9.91 11.95
N SER A 104 8.14 9.87 13.07
CA SER A 104 8.89 11.02 13.60
C SER A 104 10.21 11.31 12.87
N GLY A 105 10.62 10.47 11.91
CA GLY A 105 11.85 10.62 11.14
C GLY A 105 13.08 10.02 11.82
N GLU A 106 12.91 9.19 12.84
CA GLU A 106 14.02 8.55 13.57
C GLU A 106 14.24 7.11 13.09
N ARG A 107 15.48 6.63 13.13
CA ARG A 107 15.77 5.23 12.81
C ARG A 107 15.19 4.30 13.87
N ILE A 108 14.57 3.23 13.43
CA ILE A 108 14.03 2.21 14.32
C ILE A 108 15.18 1.44 14.98
N LYS A 109 15.07 1.20 16.29
CA LYS A 109 16.09 0.53 17.09
C LYS A 109 15.62 -0.82 17.59
N ASP A 110 16.55 -1.76 17.70
CA ASP A 110 16.32 -3.07 18.29
C ASP A 110 16.28 -3.00 19.83
N LYS A 111 16.12 -4.17 20.48
CA LYS A 111 16.07 -4.28 21.95
C LYS A 111 17.39 -3.89 22.63
N ASN A 112 18.50 -3.79 21.89
CA ASN A 112 19.81 -3.39 22.37
C ASN A 112 20.11 -1.89 22.08
N GLY A 113 19.22 -1.20 21.37
CA GLY A 113 19.39 0.21 20.99
C GLY A 113 20.16 0.43 19.68
N GLU A 114 20.43 -0.63 18.92
CA GLU A 114 21.09 -0.56 17.62
C GLU A 114 20.07 -0.31 16.49
N ASP A 115 20.46 0.43 15.45
CA ASP A 115 19.57 0.68 14.31
C ASP A 115 19.23 -0.64 13.60
N ILE A 116 17.94 -0.90 13.42
CA ILE A 116 17.49 -2.04 12.62
C ILE A 116 17.76 -1.71 11.16
N THR A 117 18.57 -2.55 10.52
CA THR A 117 18.84 -2.49 9.08
C THR A 117 18.90 -3.90 8.52
N ALA A 118 18.65 -4.04 7.23
CA ALA A 118 18.81 -5.30 6.51
C ALA A 118 19.62 -5.11 5.23
N PHE A 119 20.19 -6.19 4.73
CA PHE A 119 20.89 -6.23 3.45
C PHE A 119 20.31 -7.35 2.61
N THR A 120 20.13 -7.11 1.32
CA THR A 120 19.65 -8.13 0.41
C THR A 120 20.73 -9.16 0.09
N ASP A 121 20.33 -10.43 -0.02
CA ASP A 121 21.17 -11.54 -0.44
C ASP A 121 21.42 -11.57 -1.97
N GLU A 122 22.02 -12.64 -2.49
CA GLU A 122 22.28 -12.80 -3.93
C GLU A 122 21.00 -12.84 -4.79
N ASN A 123 19.86 -13.18 -4.18
CA ASN A 123 18.54 -13.21 -4.83
C ASN A 123 17.78 -11.90 -4.66
N GLY A 124 18.43 -10.85 -4.13
CA GLY A 124 17.81 -9.56 -3.85
C GLY A 124 16.82 -9.61 -2.68
N THR A 125 16.85 -10.64 -1.84
CA THR A 125 15.88 -10.84 -0.77
C THR A 125 16.44 -10.46 0.59
N ALA A 126 15.59 -9.93 1.45
CA ALA A 126 15.92 -9.65 2.84
C ALA A 126 14.72 -9.95 3.74
N THR A 127 14.99 -10.42 4.96
CA THR A 127 13.97 -10.62 6.00
C THR A 127 14.35 -9.80 7.21
N VAL A 128 13.40 -9.05 7.76
CA VAL A 128 13.62 -8.27 8.99
C VAL A 128 12.44 -8.41 9.92
N THR A 129 12.72 -8.35 11.22
CA THR A 129 11.71 -8.34 12.27
C THR A 129 11.68 -6.95 12.87
N LEU A 130 10.57 -6.24 12.69
CA LEU A 130 10.33 -4.91 13.24
C LEU A 130 9.44 -5.01 14.48
N PRO A 131 9.65 -4.18 15.51
CA PRO A 131 8.69 -4.05 16.60
C PRO A 131 7.31 -3.72 16.04
N THR A 132 6.28 -4.47 16.42
CA THR A 132 4.91 -4.13 16.02
C THR A 132 4.59 -2.72 16.48
N GLY A 133 4.11 -1.89 15.56
CA GLY A 133 4.03 -0.47 15.78
C GLY A 133 3.56 0.26 14.53
N GLU A 134 4.03 1.50 14.42
CA GLU A 134 3.51 2.56 13.57
C GLU A 134 3.73 2.32 12.06
N ASP A 135 3.18 3.21 11.23
CA ASP A 135 3.36 3.24 9.77
C ASP A 135 4.82 3.64 9.42
N TYR A 136 5.74 2.71 9.62
CA TYR A 136 7.16 2.92 9.36
C TYR A 136 7.41 3.14 7.86
N LYS A 137 8.42 3.94 7.57
CA LYS A 137 8.99 4.11 6.24
C LYS A 137 10.25 3.28 6.08
N VAL A 138 10.60 3.03 4.83
CA VAL A 138 11.84 2.36 4.45
C VAL A 138 12.62 3.22 3.46
N GLU A 139 13.93 3.29 3.66
CA GLU A 139 14.90 3.76 2.66
C GLU A 139 15.64 2.54 2.10
N VAL A 140 15.59 2.34 0.78
CA VAL A 140 16.36 1.32 0.08
C VAL A 140 17.49 1.98 -0.68
N ILE A 141 18.72 1.62 -0.35
CA ILE A 141 19.95 2.25 -0.84
C ILE A 141 20.82 1.19 -1.52
N ALA A 142 21.16 1.40 -2.79
CA ALA A 142 22.06 0.54 -3.55
C ALA A 142 22.95 1.39 -4.48
N ASP A 143 24.19 0.95 -4.70
CA ASP A 143 25.12 1.65 -5.58
C ASP A 143 24.63 1.65 -7.03
N GLY A 144 24.67 2.81 -7.69
CA GLY A 144 24.13 3.00 -9.04
C GLY A 144 22.61 3.15 -9.13
N PHE A 145 21.89 3.26 -8.00
CA PHE A 145 20.44 3.45 -7.96
C PHE A 145 20.03 4.71 -7.19
N ILE A 146 18.89 5.27 -7.56
CA ILE A 146 18.21 6.32 -6.79
C ILE A 146 17.65 5.68 -5.51
N THR A 147 17.85 6.33 -4.37
CA THR A 147 17.26 5.89 -3.09
C THR A 147 15.75 5.87 -3.20
N LEU A 148 15.14 4.73 -2.86
CA LEU A 148 13.69 4.58 -2.75
C LEU A 148 13.25 4.89 -1.33
N GLU A 149 12.20 5.68 -1.19
CA GLU A 149 11.50 5.95 0.07
C GLU A 149 10.05 5.47 -0.05
N GLU A 150 9.64 4.52 0.78
CA GLU A 150 8.33 3.84 0.70
C GLU A 150 7.78 3.50 2.09
N SER A 151 6.53 3.04 2.17
CA SER A 151 5.98 2.41 3.39
C SER A 151 6.62 1.04 3.61
N ALA A 152 6.97 0.71 4.86
CA ALA A 152 7.59 -0.55 5.24
C ALA A 152 6.57 -1.69 5.35
N GLU A 153 6.02 -2.12 4.22
CA GLU A 153 4.99 -3.17 4.14
C GLU A 153 5.56 -4.53 3.73
N GLY A 154 6.84 -4.58 3.33
CA GLY A 154 7.44 -5.74 2.68
C GLY A 154 7.07 -5.83 1.20
N GLY A 155 7.31 -6.98 0.59
CA GLY A 155 7.00 -7.25 -0.81
C GLY A 155 8.12 -6.85 -1.78
N ASN A 156 7.72 -6.56 -3.01
CA ASN A 156 8.62 -6.22 -4.10
C ASN A 156 8.91 -4.72 -4.12
N TYR A 157 10.18 -4.34 -4.09
CA TYR A 157 10.64 -2.97 -4.24
C TYR A 157 11.46 -2.82 -5.52
N TYR A 158 10.97 -1.94 -6.39
CA TYR A 158 11.57 -1.66 -7.68
C TYR A 158 12.32 -0.34 -7.61
N ILE A 159 13.65 -0.39 -7.59
CA ILE A 159 14.49 0.80 -7.49
C ILE A 159 15.04 1.20 -8.85
N SER A 160 15.02 2.51 -9.10
CA SER A 160 15.39 3.12 -10.37
C SER A 160 16.92 3.27 -10.47
N PRO A 161 17.60 2.77 -11.52
CA PRO A 161 18.99 3.13 -11.79
C PRO A 161 19.17 4.64 -11.93
N ILE A 162 20.34 5.17 -11.56
CA ILE A 162 20.67 6.57 -11.81
C ILE A 162 20.58 6.90 -13.31
N MET A 163 20.15 8.12 -13.61
CA MET A 163 19.83 8.58 -14.96
C MET A 163 20.28 10.02 -15.17
N ASN A 164 20.32 10.44 -16.45
CA ASN A 164 20.65 11.81 -16.82
C ASN A 164 19.57 12.78 -16.34
N ASP A 165 19.94 14.02 -16.05
CA ASP A 165 19.05 15.02 -15.44
C ASP A 165 17.76 15.29 -16.25
N ASP A 166 17.82 15.21 -17.58
CA ASP A 166 16.70 15.51 -18.48
C ASP A 166 15.82 14.28 -18.78
N THR A 167 16.19 13.11 -18.27
CA THR A 167 15.40 11.88 -18.45
C THR A 167 14.30 11.81 -17.41
N TYR A 168 13.17 11.22 -17.78
CA TYR A 168 12.07 10.85 -16.91
C TYR A 168 11.97 9.33 -16.79
N ARG A 169 11.54 8.85 -15.63
CA ARG A 169 11.16 7.45 -15.43
C ARG A 169 9.88 7.35 -14.61
N ALA A 170 8.87 6.73 -15.19
CA ALA A 170 7.62 6.38 -14.50
C ALA A 170 7.63 4.88 -14.21
N VAL A 171 7.52 4.52 -12.93
CA VAL A 171 7.42 3.14 -12.45
C VAL A 171 6.00 2.92 -11.95
N LEU A 172 5.25 2.05 -12.63
CA LEU A 172 3.91 1.61 -12.27
C LEU A 172 3.99 0.30 -11.48
N THR A 173 3.35 0.25 -10.32
CA THR A 173 3.22 -0.95 -9.47
C THR A 173 1.76 -1.13 -9.03
N TRP A 174 1.37 -2.35 -8.69
CA TRP A 174 0.01 -2.66 -8.20
C TRP A 174 0.00 -3.91 -7.30
N ASP A 175 -1.06 -4.12 -6.52
CA ASP A 175 -1.08 -5.10 -5.40
C ASP A 175 -1.84 -6.39 -5.73
N LYS A 176 -2.14 -6.64 -7.00
CA LYS A 176 -3.01 -7.73 -7.45
C LYS A 176 -2.44 -8.43 -8.66
N GLU A 177 -2.72 -9.71 -8.79
CA GLU A 177 -2.41 -10.45 -10.00
C GLU A 177 -3.39 -10.00 -11.11
N CYS A 178 -2.98 -9.00 -11.87
CA CYS A 178 -3.71 -8.43 -13.00
C CYS A 178 -2.74 -7.78 -13.97
N ASP A 179 -3.23 -7.51 -15.17
CA ASP A 179 -2.48 -6.82 -16.20
C ASP A 179 -2.91 -5.34 -16.26
N LEU A 180 -2.00 -4.46 -15.85
CA LEU A 180 -2.11 -3.02 -15.98
C LEU A 180 -1.03 -2.51 -16.94
N ASP A 181 -1.46 -1.80 -17.98
CA ASP A 181 -0.56 -1.18 -18.95
C ASP A 181 -0.19 0.24 -18.51
N ALA A 182 1.10 0.55 -18.54
CA ALA A 182 1.62 1.90 -18.62
C ALA A 182 1.52 2.40 -20.07
N HIS A 183 0.82 3.52 -20.26
CA HIS A 183 0.63 4.14 -21.56
C HIS A 183 1.21 5.55 -21.58
N LEU A 184 2.10 5.81 -22.54
CA LEU A 184 2.65 7.15 -22.78
C LEU A 184 2.15 7.64 -24.14
N SER A 185 1.39 8.74 -24.14
CA SER A 185 0.99 9.45 -25.36
C SER A 185 1.75 10.78 -25.51
N VAL A 186 2.10 11.13 -26.75
CA VAL A 186 2.79 12.39 -27.07
C VAL A 186 2.07 13.08 -28.21
N THR A 187 1.55 14.28 -27.92
CA THR A 187 0.90 15.14 -28.91
C THR A 187 1.81 16.32 -29.21
N ALA A 188 2.24 16.45 -30.45
CA ALA A 188 3.05 17.56 -30.92
C ALA A 188 2.30 18.89 -30.90
N HIS A 189 3.05 19.99 -31.01
CA HIS A 189 2.48 21.34 -31.07
C HIS A 189 1.47 21.56 -32.21
N ASP A 190 1.60 20.85 -33.33
CA ASP A 190 0.65 20.90 -34.46
C ASP A 190 -0.58 19.98 -34.28
N ASN A 191 -0.77 19.45 -33.06
CA ASN A 191 -1.79 18.48 -32.67
C ASN A 191 -1.68 17.13 -33.41
N THR A 192 -0.52 16.81 -33.97
CA THR A 192 -0.24 15.45 -34.45
C THR A 192 0.13 14.56 -33.26
N GLU A 193 -0.58 13.45 -33.13
CA GLU A 193 -0.19 12.39 -32.21
C GLU A 193 1.07 11.70 -32.76
N ARG A 194 2.15 11.73 -31.98
CA ARG A 194 3.46 11.20 -32.38
C ARG A 194 3.72 9.82 -31.80
N ILE A 195 3.17 9.54 -30.63
CA ILE A 195 3.43 8.33 -29.88
C ILE A 195 2.13 7.92 -29.17
N ASN A 196 1.71 6.68 -29.37
CA ASN A 196 0.78 5.93 -28.50
C ASN A 196 1.47 4.63 -28.16
N TYR A 197 2.00 4.56 -26.94
CA TYR A 197 3.06 3.61 -26.65
C TYR A 197 2.62 2.49 -25.71
N TYR A 198 2.77 1.27 -26.23
CA TYR A 198 2.65 0.01 -25.49
C TYR A 198 3.72 -1.02 -25.92
N LYS A 199 4.72 -0.66 -26.77
CA LYS A 199 5.79 -1.59 -27.27
C LYS A 199 7.09 -0.93 -27.76
N SER A 200 8.24 -1.35 -27.21
CA SER A 200 9.69 -1.18 -27.56
C SER A 200 10.22 0.17 -28.10
N ASP A 201 11.43 0.56 -27.65
CA ASP A 201 12.19 1.80 -27.94
C ASP A 201 11.73 2.66 -29.13
N ILE A 202 11.29 3.88 -28.85
CA ILE A 202 10.98 4.91 -29.83
C ILE A 202 12.12 5.91 -29.95
N LYS A 203 12.41 6.28 -31.19
CA LYS A 203 13.28 7.38 -31.56
C LYS A 203 12.52 8.39 -32.42
N ASP A 204 12.95 9.65 -32.40
CA ASP A 204 12.44 10.67 -33.31
C ASP A 204 12.92 10.44 -34.76
N GLU A 205 12.49 11.30 -35.69
CA GLU A 205 12.88 11.23 -37.10
C GLU A 205 14.40 11.34 -37.33
N SER A 206 15.13 11.91 -36.37
CA SER A 206 16.59 12.07 -36.40
C SER A 206 17.34 10.90 -35.73
N GLY A 207 16.62 9.94 -35.17
CA GLY A 207 17.18 8.78 -34.48
C GLY A 207 17.53 9.02 -33.01
N VAL A 208 17.08 10.14 -32.42
CA VAL A 208 17.27 10.45 -31.00
C VAL A 208 16.25 9.71 -30.16
N PHE A 209 16.68 9.13 -29.04
CA PHE A 209 15.81 8.41 -28.10
C PHE A 209 14.69 9.31 -27.54
N LEU A 210 13.45 8.82 -27.60
CA LEU A 210 12.27 9.49 -27.05
C LEU A 210 11.70 8.76 -25.84
N ALA A 211 11.42 7.46 -25.98
CA ALA A 211 10.81 6.66 -24.92
C ALA A 211 11.12 5.17 -25.09
N ALA A 212 11.14 4.42 -24.00
CA ALA A 212 11.22 2.96 -23.98
C ALA A 212 10.32 2.39 -22.87
N LEU A 213 9.81 1.17 -23.10
CA LEU A 213 9.11 0.36 -22.11
C LEU A 213 10.19 -0.58 -21.60
N ASP A 214 10.79 -0.21 -20.48
CA ASP A 214 11.93 -0.93 -19.91
C ASP A 214 11.49 -2.29 -19.37
N VAL A 215 10.31 -2.31 -18.74
CA VAL A 215 9.66 -3.51 -18.20
C VAL A 215 8.19 -3.45 -18.59
N ASP A 216 7.76 -4.54 -19.21
CA ASP A 216 6.39 -4.89 -19.59
C ASP A 216 6.03 -6.12 -18.76
N ASN A 217 5.06 -6.01 -17.86
CA ASN A 217 4.65 -7.13 -17.00
C ASN A 217 3.19 -7.48 -17.22
N GLU A 218 2.99 -8.33 -18.24
CA GLU A 218 1.70 -8.90 -18.62
C GLU A 218 1.10 -9.87 -17.57
N THR A 219 1.88 -10.30 -16.54
CA THR A 219 1.43 -11.30 -15.56
C THR A 219 1.99 -11.06 -14.15
N GLY A 220 1.17 -10.53 -13.23
CA GLY A 220 1.54 -10.47 -11.80
C GLY A 220 1.13 -9.16 -11.12
N ASP A 221 1.94 -8.75 -10.14
CA ASP A 221 1.82 -7.54 -9.30
C ASP A 221 2.73 -6.39 -9.82
N GLY A 222 3.00 -6.37 -11.13
CA GLY A 222 3.88 -5.40 -11.77
C GLY A 222 5.37 -5.67 -11.56
N PRO A 223 6.24 -4.72 -11.89
CA PRO A 223 5.93 -3.36 -12.32
C PRO A 223 5.80 -3.28 -13.84
N GLU A 224 5.31 -2.15 -14.31
CA GLU A 224 5.67 -1.65 -15.64
C GLU A 224 6.54 -0.41 -15.49
N THR A 225 7.45 -0.17 -16.43
CA THR A 225 8.35 0.99 -16.34
C THR A 225 8.62 1.59 -17.70
N ILE A 226 8.40 2.90 -17.81
CA ILE A 226 8.70 3.69 -19.00
C ILE A 226 9.78 4.71 -18.67
N THR A 227 10.87 4.69 -19.44
CA THR A 227 11.90 5.75 -19.46
C THR A 227 11.70 6.61 -20.70
N PHE A 228 11.70 7.94 -20.57
CA PHE A 228 11.46 8.84 -21.69
C PHE A 228 12.13 10.21 -21.50
N ASN A 229 12.33 10.93 -22.60
CA ASN A 229 12.85 12.30 -22.62
C ASN A 229 11.77 13.24 -23.14
N ALA A 230 11.13 13.98 -22.24
CA ALA A 230 10.08 14.92 -22.61
C ALA A 230 10.66 16.19 -23.23
N ASP A 231 10.17 16.57 -24.41
CA ASP A 231 10.48 17.86 -25.04
C ASP A 231 9.51 18.98 -24.59
N ASP A 232 9.96 20.23 -24.67
CA ASP A 232 9.18 21.39 -24.21
C ASP A 232 8.02 21.80 -25.14
N ASN A 233 7.98 21.30 -26.38
CA ASN A 233 7.02 21.74 -27.39
C ASN A 233 5.84 20.76 -27.57
N SER A 234 5.94 19.57 -26.99
CA SER A 234 4.91 18.53 -27.04
C SER A 234 4.17 18.41 -25.71
N LEU A 235 2.94 17.89 -25.76
CA LEU A 235 2.20 17.43 -24.60
C LEU A 235 2.49 15.94 -24.41
N TRP A 236 3.14 15.60 -23.30
CA TRP A 236 3.38 14.23 -22.89
C TRP A 236 2.36 13.86 -21.83
N ARG A 237 1.76 12.68 -21.94
CA ARG A 237 0.73 12.22 -21.02
C ARG A 237 0.96 10.78 -20.64
N PHE A 238 0.97 10.52 -19.35
CA PHE A 238 1.09 9.18 -18.80
C PHE A 238 -0.25 8.73 -18.23
N SER A 239 -0.70 7.58 -18.68
CA SER A 239 -1.96 6.94 -18.28
C SER A 239 -1.70 5.50 -17.87
N VAL A 240 -2.52 4.99 -16.97
CA VAL A 240 -2.58 3.57 -16.59
C VAL A 240 -3.89 3.01 -17.12
N CYS A 241 -3.82 1.89 -17.82
CA CYS A 241 -5.01 1.20 -18.33
C CYS A 241 -5.11 -0.20 -17.75
N SER A 242 -6.31 -0.63 -17.39
CA SER A 242 -6.56 -2.03 -17.07
C SER A 242 -6.81 -2.80 -18.36
N TYR A 243 -5.75 -3.36 -18.96
CA TYR A 243 -5.85 -4.23 -20.12
C TYR A 243 -6.72 -5.46 -19.85
N SER A 244 -6.52 -6.04 -18.66
CA SER A 244 -7.32 -7.15 -18.16
C SER A 244 -8.82 -6.86 -18.23
N ALA A 245 -9.27 -5.65 -17.88
CA ALA A 245 -10.67 -5.25 -17.97
C ALA A 245 -11.16 -5.00 -19.41
N LEU A 246 -10.25 -4.74 -20.35
CA LEU A 246 -10.56 -4.50 -21.76
C LEU A 246 -10.63 -5.79 -22.61
N LYS A 247 -9.76 -6.76 -22.36
CA LYS A 247 -9.67 -7.99 -23.18
C LYS A 247 -10.27 -9.22 -22.56
N GLU A 248 -10.18 -9.34 -21.24
CA GLU A 248 -10.73 -10.48 -20.52
C GLU A 248 -11.94 -10.00 -19.74
N ASN A 249 -12.90 -10.88 -19.47
CA ASN A 249 -13.90 -10.60 -18.43
C ASN A 249 -13.23 -10.70 -17.04
N SER A 250 -12.04 -10.10 -16.89
CA SER A 250 -11.36 -9.94 -15.63
C SER A 250 -12.29 -9.18 -14.69
N LYS A 251 -12.47 -9.74 -13.49
CA LYS A 251 -13.34 -9.15 -12.48
C LYS A 251 -12.66 -8.03 -11.70
N LEU A 252 -11.36 -7.83 -11.88
CA LEU A 252 -10.60 -6.88 -11.09
C LEU A 252 -10.53 -5.54 -11.80
N SER A 253 -11.18 -4.53 -11.21
CA SER A 253 -11.18 -3.17 -11.72
C SER A 253 -9.81 -2.48 -11.55
N LEU A 254 -9.59 -1.41 -12.32
CA LEU A 254 -8.41 -0.54 -12.18
C LEU A 254 -8.22 -0.06 -10.73
N PHE A 255 -9.31 0.29 -10.05
CA PHE A 255 -9.26 0.74 -8.66
C PHE A 255 -8.85 -0.39 -7.70
N GLU A 256 -9.40 -1.59 -7.86
CA GLU A 256 -9.09 -2.74 -6.99
C GLU A 256 -7.65 -3.23 -7.13
N ALA A 257 -7.00 -2.97 -8.27
CA ALA A 257 -5.58 -3.23 -8.48
C ALA A 257 -4.67 -2.37 -7.60
N LYS A 258 -5.17 -1.23 -7.09
CA LYS A 258 -4.40 -0.24 -6.33
C LYS A 258 -3.13 0.23 -7.07
N PRO A 259 -3.26 0.79 -8.28
CA PRO A 259 -2.13 1.27 -9.04
C PRO A 259 -1.43 2.42 -8.30
N LYS A 260 -0.10 2.38 -8.32
CA LYS A 260 0.79 3.42 -7.81
C LYS A 260 1.82 3.74 -8.89
N VAL A 261 2.01 5.03 -9.16
CA VAL A 261 2.99 5.53 -10.12
C VAL A 261 4.01 6.40 -9.40
N THR A 262 5.27 5.99 -9.46
CA THR A 262 6.40 6.78 -8.95
C THR A 262 7.12 7.42 -10.14
N LEU A 263 7.19 8.75 -10.16
CA LEU A 263 7.80 9.53 -11.24
C LEU A 263 9.12 10.16 -10.79
N TYR A 264 10.17 9.92 -11.57
CA TYR A 264 11.48 10.55 -11.42
C TYR A 264 11.81 11.46 -12.59
N GLN A 265 12.58 12.51 -12.33
CA GLN A 265 13.28 13.32 -13.32
C GLN A 265 14.75 13.42 -12.91
N GLY A 266 15.64 12.95 -13.77
CA GLY A 266 17.01 12.63 -13.37
C GLY A 266 17.02 11.76 -12.13
N ASN A 267 17.85 12.14 -11.16
CA ASN A 267 17.99 11.40 -9.90
C ASN A 267 17.05 11.91 -8.78
N LYS A 268 15.97 12.61 -9.12
CA LYS A 268 15.04 13.22 -8.16
C LYS A 268 13.64 12.64 -8.28
N LEU A 269 13.02 12.34 -7.13
CA LEU A 269 11.60 12.03 -7.05
C LEU A 269 10.79 13.28 -7.38
N VAL A 270 9.95 13.20 -8.42
CA VAL A 270 8.98 14.24 -8.77
C VAL A 270 7.71 14.05 -7.95
N GLY A 271 7.27 12.80 -7.80
CA GLY A 271 6.13 12.46 -6.97
C GLY A 271 5.74 10.99 -7.05
N THR A 272 4.89 10.60 -6.11
CA THR A 272 4.24 9.29 -6.07
C THR A 272 2.73 9.53 -6.11
N TYR A 273 2.05 8.85 -7.02
CA TYR A 273 0.63 9.04 -7.29
C TYR A 273 -0.11 7.73 -7.07
N THR A 274 -1.24 7.80 -6.39
CA THR A 274 -2.15 6.67 -6.13
C THR A 274 -3.55 7.01 -6.62
N LEU A 275 -4.30 5.99 -7.00
CA LEU A 275 -5.71 6.15 -7.35
C LEU A 275 -6.58 6.06 -6.08
N ASP A 276 -6.84 7.20 -5.44
CA ASP A 276 -7.49 7.24 -4.12
C ASP A 276 -9.02 7.21 -4.17
N LYS A 277 -9.61 7.44 -5.35
CA LYS A 277 -11.06 7.50 -5.53
C LYS A 277 -11.56 6.27 -6.25
N GLU A 278 -12.53 5.61 -5.64
CA GLU A 278 -13.24 4.49 -6.26
C GLU A 278 -13.84 4.92 -7.60
N THR A 279 -13.59 4.10 -8.62
CA THR A 279 -14.07 4.33 -9.98
C THR A 279 -14.38 3.00 -10.67
N ALA A 280 -15.37 3.05 -11.56
CA ALA A 280 -15.67 1.96 -12.50
C ALA A 280 -14.93 2.12 -13.83
N ASP A 281 -14.17 3.21 -13.99
CA ASP A 281 -13.37 3.50 -15.17
C ASP A 281 -12.20 2.52 -15.30
N ASN A 282 -11.75 2.32 -16.54
CA ASN A 282 -10.66 1.40 -16.88
C ASN A 282 -9.37 2.12 -17.32
N VAL A 283 -9.38 3.46 -17.35
CA VAL A 283 -8.19 4.29 -17.57
C VAL A 283 -8.06 5.34 -16.48
N TRP A 284 -6.82 5.54 -16.02
CA TRP A 284 -6.42 6.63 -15.15
C TRP A 284 -5.31 7.45 -15.79
N ARG A 285 -5.62 8.67 -16.19
CA ARG A 285 -4.63 9.67 -16.61
C ARG A 285 -3.97 10.24 -15.36
N VAL A 286 -2.69 9.93 -15.20
CA VAL A 286 -1.94 10.23 -13.99
C VAL A 286 -1.43 11.67 -14.05
N PHE A 287 -0.59 11.98 -15.02
CA PHE A 287 0.05 13.28 -15.17
C PHE A 287 0.24 13.67 -16.63
N GLU A 288 0.50 14.96 -16.83
CA GLU A 288 0.88 15.55 -18.10
C GLU A 288 2.17 16.36 -17.93
N ILE A 289 3.02 16.39 -18.94
CA ILE A 289 4.20 17.28 -19.01
C ILE A 289 4.04 18.15 -20.26
N LYS A 290 4.13 19.46 -20.09
CA LYS A 290 4.04 20.44 -21.18
C LYS A 290 4.92 21.64 -20.87
N ASN A 291 5.73 22.10 -21.82
CA ASN A 291 6.67 23.20 -21.63
C ASN A 291 7.60 22.98 -20.41
N GLY A 292 8.06 21.75 -20.20
CA GLY A 292 8.89 21.37 -19.05
C GLY A 292 8.16 21.33 -17.70
N GLU A 293 6.87 21.69 -17.65
CA GLU A 293 6.08 21.66 -16.42
C GLU A 293 5.28 20.36 -16.32
N MET A 294 5.48 19.62 -15.23
CA MET A 294 4.63 18.50 -14.87
C MET A 294 3.36 18.99 -14.15
N LYS A 295 2.21 18.48 -14.57
CA LYS A 295 0.89 18.70 -13.95
C LYS A 295 0.25 17.37 -13.61
N LEU A 296 -0.16 17.24 -12.35
CA LEU A 296 -1.03 16.15 -11.94
C LEU A 296 -2.37 16.28 -12.66
N SER A 297 -2.78 15.22 -13.37
CA SER A 297 -4.08 15.15 -14.02
C SER A 297 -5.10 14.49 -13.09
N ASN A 298 -4.77 13.31 -12.58
CA ASN A 298 -5.60 12.48 -11.71
C ASN A 298 -7.07 12.35 -12.20
N TYR A 299 -7.22 12.00 -13.47
CA TYR A 299 -8.51 11.92 -14.15
C TYR A 299 -8.78 10.49 -14.62
N THR A 300 -9.98 9.98 -14.36
CA THR A 300 -10.39 8.63 -14.80
C THR A 300 -11.45 8.71 -15.88
N TYR A 301 -11.41 7.75 -16.80
CA TYR A 301 -12.41 7.61 -17.86
C TYR A 301 -12.41 6.17 -18.39
N SER A 302 -13.50 5.83 -19.08
CA SER A 302 -13.68 4.51 -19.68
C SER A 302 -13.42 4.55 -21.17
N VAL A 303 -12.69 3.56 -21.68
CA VAL A 303 -12.50 3.28 -23.11
C VAL A 303 -13.01 1.89 -23.46
N ASN A 304 -13.37 1.65 -24.72
CA ASN A 304 -13.75 0.31 -25.20
C ASN A 304 -12.57 -0.45 -25.81
N ALA A 305 -11.49 0.26 -26.16
CA ALA A 305 -10.27 -0.32 -26.70
C ALA A 305 -9.05 0.50 -26.28
N VAL A 306 -7.89 -0.15 -26.16
CA VAL A 306 -6.60 0.49 -25.83
C VAL A 306 -6.26 1.63 -26.82
N THR A 307 -6.67 1.50 -28.09
CA THR A 307 -6.48 2.53 -29.12
C THR A 307 -7.26 3.83 -28.89
N GLU A 308 -8.18 3.86 -27.92
CA GLU A 308 -8.99 5.04 -27.58
C GLU A 308 -8.42 5.78 -26.36
N ILE A 309 -7.26 5.37 -25.82
CA ILE A 309 -6.61 6.04 -24.70
C ILE A 309 -6.03 7.38 -25.18
N GLU A 310 -6.69 8.48 -24.77
CA GLU A 310 -6.21 9.85 -25.00
C GLU A 310 -5.13 10.30 -24.00
#